data_AF-A0A7V9S6P0-F1
#
_entry.id   AF-A0A7V9S6P0-F1
#
_cell.length_a   1.000
_cell.length_b   1.000
_cell.length_c   1.000
_cell.angle_alpha   90.00
_cell.angle_beta   90.00
_cell.angle_gamma   90.00
#
_symmetry.space_group_name_H-M   'P 1'
#
loop_
_entity.id
_entity.type
_entity.pdbx_description
1 polymer ?
#
loop_
_entity_poly.entity_id
_entity_poly.type
_entity_poly.pdbx_seq_one_letter_code
_entity_poly.pdbx_strand_id
1 'polypeptide(L)'
;LMTVRQLEAGTYTVENQYPRVVNREGNRVAQDLVNNVFEVCDRKWRGVGSIPKSGYKLRYEFREHDAERIFDVKEIDTQEPANCISGLVLRGVKKPHDCACFGKECTPENPLGATMVSAEGACAAYYAYGRHLELQKRPAEVAHA
;
A
#
# COMPACT_ATOMS: atom_id res chain seq x y z
N LEU A 1 4.34 -15.11 19.33
CA LEU A 1 4.42 -13.80 18.64
C LEU A 1 3.86 -12.73 19.57
N MET A 2 4.49 -11.57 19.73
CA MET A 2 4.05 -10.52 20.69
C MET A 2 2.59 -10.10 20.46
N THR A 3 2.22 -9.84 19.20
CA THR A 3 0.84 -9.45 18.81
C THR A 3 -0.21 -10.50 19.20
N VAL A 4 0.08 -11.79 18.99
CA VAL A 4 -0.86 -12.89 19.32
C VAL A 4 -1.03 -12.99 20.84
N ARG A 5 0.06 -12.91 21.60
CA ARG A 5 -0.01 -12.95 23.08
C ARG A 5 -0.83 -11.79 23.64
N GLN A 6 -0.65 -10.58 23.09
CA GLN A 6 -1.44 -9.43 23.51
C GLN A 6 -2.93 -9.60 23.19
N LEU A 7 -3.26 -10.10 22.00
CA LEU A 7 -4.63 -10.40 21.60
C LEU A 7 -5.29 -11.41 22.55
N GLU A 8 -4.62 -12.52 22.84
CA GLU A 8 -5.11 -13.57 23.75
C GLU A 8 -5.25 -13.06 25.19
N ALA A 9 -4.40 -12.14 25.62
CA ALA A 9 -4.44 -11.53 26.94
C ALA A 9 -5.35 -10.29 27.05
N GLY A 10 -5.95 -9.83 25.95
CA GLY A 10 -6.75 -8.59 25.92
C GLY A 10 -5.94 -7.32 26.22
N THR A 11 -4.63 -7.32 25.95
CA THR A 11 -3.74 -6.16 26.14
C THR A 11 -3.39 -5.50 24.81
N TYR A 12 -2.94 -4.23 24.83
CA TYR A 12 -2.72 -3.41 23.62
C TYR A 12 -1.55 -2.43 23.76
N THR A 13 -0.37 -2.92 24.12
CA THR A 13 0.86 -2.11 24.21
C THR A 13 1.64 -2.09 22.90
N VAL A 14 2.23 -0.94 22.57
CA VAL A 14 3.15 -0.83 21.43
C VAL A 14 4.51 -1.39 21.82
N GLU A 15 4.88 -2.53 21.25
CA GLU A 15 6.17 -3.20 21.45
C GLU A 15 7.05 -3.09 20.20
N ASN A 16 8.35 -2.82 20.41
CA ASN A 16 9.32 -2.71 19.32
C ASN A 16 10.00 -4.06 19.04
N GLN A 17 9.60 -4.72 17.94
CA GLN A 17 10.23 -5.96 17.47
C GLN A 17 11.50 -5.76 16.64
N TYR A 18 11.92 -4.53 16.40
CA TYR A 18 13.12 -4.21 15.63
C TYR A 18 14.10 -3.25 16.35
N PRO A 19 14.45 -3.53 17.63
CA PRO A 19 15.21 -2.60 18.48
C PRO A 19 16.66 -2.39 18.01
N ARG A 20 17.19 -3.27 17.15
CA ARG A 20 18.54 -3.11 16.58
C ARG A 20 18.64 -1.93 15.62
N VAL A 21 17.53 -1.47 15.06
CA VAL A 21 17.50 -0.43 14.03
C VAL A 21 16.61 0.75 14.43
N VAL A 22 15.55 0.50 15.21
CA VAL A 22 14.58 1.52 15.61
C VAL A 22 14.67 1.76 17.12
N ASN A 23 14.89 3.01 17.54
CA ASN A 23 14.74 3.46 18.92
C ASN A 23 13.40 4.21 19.10
N ARG A 24 13.07 4.57 20.34
CA ARG A 24 11.76 5.19 20.65
C ARG A 24 11.63 6.61 20.09
N GLU A 25 12.73 7.33 20.01
CA GLU A 25 12.81 8.71 19.54
C GLU A 25 12.82 8.79 18.01
N GLY A 26 13.13 7.69 17.32
CA GLY A 26 13.39 7.65 15.90
C GLY A 26 14.64 8.47 15.50
N ASN A 27 14.75 8.76 14.22
CA ASN A 27 15.78 9.68 13.72
C ASN A 27 15.32 11.13 13.86
N ARG A 28 15.81 11.83 14.88
CA ARG A 28 15.43 13.23 15.17
C ARG A 28 15.84 14.20 14.06
N VAL A 29 17.05 14.03 13.51
CA VAL A 29 17.54 14.88 12.41
C VAL A 29 16.65 14.78 11.18
N ALA A 30 16.22 13.56 10.83
CA ALA A 30 15.30 13.36 9.71
C ALA A 30 13.90 13.93 9.98
N GLN A 31 13.37 13.77 11.20
CA GLN A 31 12.08 14.35 11.59
C GLN A 31 12.12 15.88 11.49
N ASP A 32 13.16 16.52 12.01
CA ASP A 32 13.32 17.98 11.97
C ASP A 32 13.43 18.47 10.52
N LEU A 33 14.19 17.78 9.67
CA LEU A 33 14.30 18.13 8.26
C LEU A 33 12.96 18.04 7.53
N VAL A 34 12.21 16.95 7.71
CA VAL A 34 10.87 16.79 7.12
C VAL A 34 9.94 17.90 7.62
N ASN A 35 9.94 18.20 8.92
CA ASN A 35 9.10 19.22 9.51
C ASN A 35 9.47 20.65 9.07
N ASN A 36 10.74 20.89 8.73
CA ASN A 36 11.22 22.17 8.23
C ASN A 36 10.82 22.42 6.77
N VAL A 37 10.72 21.37 5.95
CA VAL A 37 10.42 21.49 4.51
C VAL A 37 8.94 21.32 4.20
N PHE A 38 8.26 20.44 4.92
CA PHE A 38 6.89 20.03 4.65
C PHE A 38 5.93 20.43 5.77
N GLU A 39 4.67 20.63 5.39
CA GLU A 39 3.53 20.71 6.31
C GLU A 39 2.53 19.59 6.03
N VAL A 40 1.84 19.14 7.08
CA VAL A 40 0.85 18.05 7.00
C VAL A 40 -0.41 18.57 6.33
N CYS A 41 -0.95 17.79 5.39
CA CYS A 41 -2.19 18.10 4.70
C CYS A 41 -3.06 16.84 4.52
N ASP A 42 -4.30 17.07 4.07
CA ASP A 42 -5.18 16.00 3.64
C ASP A 42 -4.74 15.49 2.27
N ARG A 43 -4.83 14.18 2.05
CA ARG A 43 -4.48 13.59 0.76
C ARG A 43 -5.41 12.46 0.35
N LYS A 44 -5.63 12.38 -0.97
CA LYS A 44 -6.29 11.26 -1.62
C LYS A 44 -5.28 10.12 -1.79
N TRP A 45 -5.54 9.00 -1.14
CA TRP A 45 -4.81 7.75 -1.31
C TRP A 45 -5.51 6.90 -2.36
N ARG A 46 -4.79 6.51 -3.41
CA ARG A 46 -5.33 5.70 -4.51
C ARG A 46 -5.98 4.42 -3.96
N GLY A 47 -7.24 4.17 -4.35
CA GLY A 47 -8.00 3.00 -3.91
C GLY A 47 -8.55 3.05 -2.47
N VAL A 48 -8.25 4.10 -1.69
CA VAL A 48 -8.75 4.30 -0.32
C VAL A 48 -9.64 5.54 -0.23
N GLY A 49 -9.26 6.65 -0.88
CA GLY A 49 -9.97 7.92 -0.83
C GLY A 49 -9.20 9.01 -0.06
N SER A 50 -9.86 10.12 0.27
CA SER A 50 -9.23 11.19 1.05
C SER A 50 -9.07 10.77 2.51
N ILE A 51 -7.87 10.93 3.06
CA ILE A 51 -7.57 10.67 4.47
C ILE A 51 -7.06 11.99 5.08
N PRO A 52 -7.67 12.48 6.17
CA PRO A 52 -7.22 13.69 6.84
C PRO A 52 -5.79 13.56 7.38
N LYS A 53 -5.00 14.63 7.30
CA LYS A 53 -3.64 14.73 7.85
C LYS A 53 -2.73 13.54 7.47
N SER A 54 -2.85 13.07 6.23
CA SER A 54 -2.19 11.85 5.75
C SER A 54 -1.11 12.09 4.70
N GLY A 55 -0.94 13.34 4.26
CA GLY A 55 0.04 13.73 3.25
C GLY A 55 0.95 14.84 3.72
N TYR A 56 1.97 15.09 2.90
CA TYR A 56 2.84 16.24 3.00
C TYR A 56 2.70 17.11 1.76
N LYS A 57 2.76 18.42 1.96
CA LYS A 57 2.96 19.41 0.90
C LYS A 57 4.12 20.33 1.29
N LEU A 58 4.77 20.94 0.30
CA LEU A 58 5.83 21.90 0.57
C LEU A 58 5.27 23.09 1.36
N ARG A 59 6.03 23.55 2.36
CA ARG A 59 5.68 24.78 3.07
C ARG A 59 5.77 25.98 2.13
N TYR A 60 5.08 27.05 2.48
CA TYR A 60 4.98 28.26 1.67
C TYR A 60 6.34 28.91 1.35
N GLU A 61 7.31 28.79 2.25
CA GLU A 61 8.68 29.25 2.09
C GLU A 61 9.37 28.57 0.89
N PHE A 62 8.99 27.34 0.55
CA PHE A 62 9.53 26.56 -0.57
C PHE A 62 8.62 26.56 -1.81
N ARG A 63 7.66 27.49 -1.89
CA ARG A 63 6.66 27.56 -2.99
C ARG A 63 7.25 27.68 -4.40
N GLU A 64 8.47 28.21 -4.51
CA GLU A 64 9.18 28.33 -5.80
C GLU A 64 9.61 26.97 -6.36
N HIS A 65 9.52 25.91 -5.57
CA HIS A 65 9.79 24.52 -5.95
C HIS A 65 8.52 23.65 -6.01
N ASP A 66 7.35 24.24 -5.72
CA ASP A 66 6.08 23.51 -5.67
C ASP A 66 5.45 23.41 -7.06
N ALA A 67 5.56 22.23 -7.69
CA ALA A 67 4.99 21.93 -9.00
C ALA A 67 3.47 22.14 -9.05
N GLU A 68 2.74 21.91 -7.95
CA GLU A 68 1.28 22.16 -7.92
C GLU A 68 0.95 23.64 -8.08
N ARG A 69 1.88 24.52 -7.73
CA ARG A 69 1.73 25.98 -7.85
C ARG A 69 2.31 26.51 -9.16
N ILE A 70 3.42 25.93 -9.62
CA ILE A 70 4.10 26.35 -10.86
C ILE A 70 3.26 25.98 -12.08
N PHE A 71 2.60 24.81 -12.08
CA PHE A 71 1.93 24.25 -13.25
C PHE A 71 0.40 24.14 -13.13
N ASP A 72 -0.19 24.62 -12.03
CA ASP A 72 -1.65 24.61 -11.78
C ASP A 72 -2.34 23.26 -12.04
N VAL A 73 -1.75 22.17 -11.55
CA VAL A 73 -2.19 20.78 -11.81
C VAL A 73 -3.29 20.29 -10.85
N LYS A 74 -3.95 21.19 -10.13
CA LYS A 74 -4.87 20.81 -9.02
C LYS A 74 -6.12 20.06 -9.47
N GLU A 75 -6.50 20.18 -10.74
CA GLU A 75 -7.73 19.59 -11.27
C GLU A 75 -7.54 18.19 -11.87
N ILE A 76 -6.34 17.62 -11.84
CA ILE A 76 -6.10 16.29 -12.39
C ILE A 76 -6.74 15.23 -11.48
N ASP A 77 -7.86 14.64 -11.93
CA ASP A 77 -8.45 13.46 -11.31
C ASP A 77 -8.13 12.20 -12.13
N THR A 78 -7.47 11.24 -11.49
CA THR A 78 -7.11 9.97 -12.12
C THR A 78 -8.14 8.91 -11.77
N GLN A 79 -8.67 8.24 -12.79
CA GLN A 79 -9.58 7.11 -12.62
C GLN A 79 -8.84 5.79 -12.83
N GLU A 80 -9.02 4.86 -11.90
CA GLU A 80 -8.55 3.49 -12.06
C GLU A 80 -9.53 2.71 -12.95
N PRO A 81 -9.07 1.72 -13.71
CA PRO A 81 -9.95 0.84 -14.48
C PRO A 81 -11.02 0.19 -13.60
N ALA A 82 -12.27 0.20 -14.03
CA ALA A 82 -13.41 -0.29 -13.24
C ALA A 82 -13.31 -1.79 -12.88
N ASN A 83 -12.61 -2.59 -13.70
CA ASN A 83 -12.35 -4.00 -13.47
C ASN A 83 -11.16 -4.26 -12.51
N CYS A 84 -10.43 -3.24 -12.09
CA CYS A 84 -9.30 -3.35 -11.18
C CYS A 84 -9.74 -3.21 -9.71
N ILE A 85 -9.57 -4.26 -8.91
CA ILE A 85 -9.91 -4.24 -7.47
C ILE A 85 -8.73 -3.86 -6.56
N SER A 86 -7.70 -3.18 -7.09
CA SER A 86 -6.48 -2.81 -6.35
C SER A 86 -6.77 -2.08 -5.04
N GLY A 87 -7.80 -1.23 -5.00
CA GLY A 87 -8.23 -0.55 -3.77
C GLY A 87 -8.76 -1.47 -2.67
N LEU A 88 -9.36 -2.62 -3.01
CA LEU A 88 -9.75 -3.63 -2.02
C LEU A 88 -8.53 -4.42 -1.51
N VAL A 89 -7.53 -4.63 -2.38
CA VAL A 89 -6.27 -5.27 -2.02
C VAL A 89 -5.46 -4.37 -1.07
N LEU A 90 -5.35 -3.07 -1.37
CA LEU A 90 -4.64 -2.11 -0.52
C LEU A 90 -5.26 -1.99 0.88
N ARG A 91 -6.58 -2.16 1.01
CA ARG A 91 -7.29 -2.17 2.30
C ARG A 91 -7.21 -3.51 3.05
N GLY A 92 -6.58 -4.54 2.46
CA GLY A 92 -6.52 -5.89 3.03
C GLY A 92 -7.87 -6.63 3.04
N VAL A 93 -8.87 -6.15 2.30
CA VAL A 93 -10.21 -6.76 2.22
C VAL A 93 -10.23 -7.96 1.27
N LYS A 94 -9.40 -7.91 0.21
CA LYS A 94 -9.25 -8.95 -0.80
C LYS A 94 -7.77 -9.24 -1.05
N LYS A 95 -7.46 -10.43 -1.54
CA LYS A 95 -6.12 -10.81 -2.00
C LYS A 95 -6.01 -10.64 -3.51
N PRO A 96 -4.80 -10.52 -4.08
CA PRO A 96 -4.63 -10.41 -5.53
C PRO A 96 -5.31 -11.52 -6.33
N HIS A 97 -5.34 -12.76 -5.85
CA HIS A 97 -6.01 -13.88 -6.53
C HIS A 97 -7.54 -13.81 -6.50
N ASP A 98 -8.14 -12.95 -5.68
CA ASP A 98 -9.59 -12.69 -5.73
C ASP A 98 -9.96 -11.76 -6.90
N CYS A 99 -8.98 -11.16 -7.58
CA CYS A 99 -9.19 -10.29 -8.73
C CYS A 99 -9.33 -11.12 -10.01
N ALA A 100 -10.43 -10.94 -10.74
CA ALA A 100 -10.68 -11.67 -11.99
C ALA A 100 -9.64 -11.43 -13.08
N CYS A 101 -9.01 -10.23 -13.08
CA CYS A 101 -7.99 -9.84 -14.06
C CYS A 101 -6.57 -10.29 -13.68
N PHE A 102 -6.33 -10.67 -12.42
CA PHE A 102 -4.98 -10.95 -11.91
C PHE A 102 -4.35 -12.15 -12.63
N GLY A 103 -3.14 -11.94 -13.18
CA GLY A 103 -2.38 -12.95 -13.92
C GLY A 103 -2.97 -13.35 -15.27
N LYS A 104 -3.99 -12.63 -15.74
CA LYS A 104 -4.61 -12.78 -17.05
C LYS A 104 -4.43 -11.49 -17.84
N GLU A 105 -5.42 -10.62 -17.79
CA GLU A 105 -5.39 -9.28 -18.42
C GLU A 105 -4.45 -8.34 -17.67
N CYS A 106 -4.27 -8.52 -16.35
CA CYS A 106 -3.38 -7.74 -15.51
C CYS A 106 -2.11 -8.55 -15.20
N THR A 107 -1.00 -8.18 -15.82
CA THR A 107 0.35 -8.75 -15.62
C THR A 107 1.37 -7.61 -15.42
N PRO A 108 2.62 -7.88 -15.04
CA PRO A 108 3.66 -6.84 -15.00
C PRO A 108 3.86 -6.13 -16.35
N GLU A 109 3.73 -6.85 -17.46
CA GLU A 109 3.86 -6.30 -18.83
C GLU A 109 2.62 -5.51 -19.26
N ASN A 110 1.42 -5.90 -18.78
CA ASN A 110 0.17 -5.19 -19.03
C ASN A 110 -0.57 -4.90 -17.70
N PRO A 111 -0.12 -3.91 -16.92
CA PRO A 111 -0.66 -3.67 -15.58
C PRO A 111 -1.95 -2.85 -15.63
N LEU A 112 -3.01 -3.34 -14.98
CA LEU A 112 -4.27 -2.60 -14.84
C LEU A 112 -4.34 -1.69 -13.61
N GLY A 113 -3.41 -1.80 -12.66
CA GLY A 113 -3.46 -1.00 -11.43
C GLY A 113 -2.10 -0.86 -10.76
N ALA A 114 -1.96 0.17 -9.93
CA ALA A 114 -0.69 0.54 -9.30
C ALA A 114 -0.03 -0.61 -8.51
N THR A 115 -0.82 -1.51 -7.94
CA THR A 115 -0.32 -2.66 -7.17
C THR A 115 0.32 -3.75 -8.03
N MET A 116 0.16 -3.73 -9.35
CA MET A 116 0.88 -4.58 -10.32
C MET A 116 2.11 -3.86 -10.90
N VAL A 117 2.11 -2.53 -10.96
CA VAL A 117 3.24 -1.71 -11.45
C VAL A 117 4.36 -1.60 -10.41
N SER A 118 4.00 -1.38 -9.14
CA SER A 118 4.97 -1.11 -8.08
C SER A 118 5.75 -2.37 -7.69
N ALA A 119 7.06 -2.22 -7.48
CA ALA A 119 7.92 -3.28 -6.92
C ALA A 119 7.50 -3.71 -5.51
N GLU A 120 6.88 -2.79 -4.74
CA GLU A 120 6.29 -3.07 -3.42
C GLU A 120 4.81 -3.46 -3.51
N GLY A 121 4.26 -3.54 -4.73
CA GLY A 121 2.85 -3.80 -4.97
C GLY A 121 2.48 -5.24 -4.62
N ALA A 122 1.40 -5.40 -3.84
CA ALA A 122 0.92 -6.72 -3.44
C ALA A 122 0.58 -7.62 -4.65
N CYS A 123 0.03 -7.07 -5.74
CA CYS A 123 -0.25 -7.87 -6.94
C CYS A 123 1.05 -8.31 -7.63
N ALA A 124 2.01 -7.39 -7.83
CA ALA A 124 3.31 -7.74 -8.41
C ALA A 124 4.03 -8.82 -7.58
N ALA A 125 4.03 -8.70 -6.25
CA ALA A 125 4.63 -9.69 -5.36
C ALA A 125 3.93 -11.06 -5.45
N TYR A 126 2.59 -11.08 -5.47
CA TYR A 126 1.83 -12.32 -5.66
C TYR A 126 2.08 -12.94 -7.04
N TYR A 127 2.25 -12.13 -8.08
CA TYR A 127 2.53 -12.64 -9.42
C TYR A 127 3.93 -13.27 -9.49
N ALA A 128 4.95 -12.59 -8.97
CA ALA A 128 6.33 -13.07 -8.99
C ALA A 128 6.57 -14.31 -8.10
N TYR A 129 5.90 -14.38 -6.94
CA TYR A 129 6.24 -15.35 -5.90
C TYR A 129 5.08 -16.26 -5.46
N GLY A 130 3.86 -16.03 -5.95
CA GLY A 130 2.64 -16.77 -5.57
C GLY A 130 2.54 -18.18 -6.14
N ARG A 131 3.66 -18.84 -6.49
CA ARG A 131 3.77 -20.19 -7.08
C ARG A 131 3.06 -21.31 -6.29
N HIS A 132 2.51 -21.02 -5.11
CA HIS A 132 1.65 -21.93 -4.35
C HIS A 132 0.17 -21.92 -4.79
N LEU A 133 -0.26 -21.05 -5.70
CA LEU A 133 -1.65 -20.97 -6.17
C LEU A 133 -2.04 -22.09 -7.15
N GLU A 134 -1.08 -22.78 -7.78
CA GLU A 134 -1.39 -23.96 -8.62
C GLU A 134 -1.80 -25.19 -7.78
N LEU A 135 -1.36 -25.29 -6.52
CA LEU A 135 -1.67 -26.43 -5.65
C LEU A 135 -3.15 -26.50 -5.23
N GLN A 136 -3.89 -25.39 -5.32
CA GLN A 136 -5.34 -25.36 -5.04
C GLN A 136 -6.22 -25.71 -6.26
N LYS A 137 -5.63 -25.87 -7.45
CA LYS A 137 -6.33 -26.28 -8.67
C LYS A 137 -6.27 -27.78 -8.96
N ARG A 138 -5.62 -28.59 -8.12
CA ARG A 138 -5.79 -30.05 -8.21
C ARG A 138 -7.23 -30.37 -7.79
N PRO A 139 -8.10 -30.89 -8.69
CA PRO A 139 -9.35 -31.47 -8.24
C PRO A 139 -9.02 -32.55 -7.20
N ALA A 140 -9.84 -32.64 -6.16
CA ALA A 140 -9.88 -33.84 -5.34
C ALA A 140 -10.29 -35.00 -6.26
N GLU A 141 -9.32 -35.70 -6.85
CA GLU A 141 -9.56 -36.96 -7.54
C GLU A 141 -10.05 -37.98 -6.50
N VAL A 142 -11.37 -38.08 -6.44
CA VAL A 142 -12.20 -39.27 -6.29
C VAL A 142 -11.55 -40.44 -5.52
N ALA A 143 -11.83 -40.53 -4.22
CA ALA A 143 -11.79 -41.82 -3.52
C ALA A 143 -13.15 -42.51 -3.73
N HIS A 144 -13.26 -43.27 -4.82
CA HIS A 144 -14.25 -44.33 -4.98
C HIS A 144 -13.51 -45.66 -5.06
N ALA A 145 -13.45 -46.36 -3.93
CA ALA A 145 -13.55 -47.81 -3.71
C ALA A 145 -13.13 -48.10 -2.27
#